data_AF-A0A0M8KN71-F1
#
_entry.id   AF-A0A0M8KN71-F1
#
_cell.length_a   1.000
_cell.length_b   1.000
_cell.length_c   1.000
_cell.angle_alpha   90.00
_cell.angle_beta   90.00
_cell.angle_gamma   90.00
#
_symmetry.space_group_name_H-M   'P 1'
#
loop_
_entity.id
_entity.type
_entity.pdbx_description
1 polymer ?
#
loop_
_entity_poly.entity_id
_entity_poly.type
_entity_poly.pdbx_seq_one_letter_code
_entity_poly.pdbx_strand_id
1 'polypeptide(L)'
;MTIDVQHAQKVIAQAEEAWFILQGMARAQTSGPQGPKVTTSNTPGTPLNLTMHDLAVDIAATLQELALDLAEATGEWPDGLDATGAAAYARKWVERIIGHEGREDVLRTLSEHVQRATAVLGMHPRRTRVPEPCECGSEQFVYHEHVAYVRCKGGHLASLADHAYAAGAGHFTIGQAARILGISDRTVGRLLERGDLWGARGSGGRRGYVDAASVTAFHRGLAHPAHAG
;
A
#
# COMPACT_ATOMS: atom_id res chain seq x y z
N MET A 1 12.11 26.48 9.84
CA MET A 1 12.64 25.12 10.08
C MET A 1 13.51 24.80 8.88
N THR A 2 14.82 24.66 9.06
CA THR A 2 15.74 24.31 7.96
C THR A 2 15.44 22.87 7.52
N ILE A 3 15.11 22.70 6.24
CA ILE A 3 14.91 21.39 5.64
C ILE A 3 16.28 20.76 5.43
N ASP A 4 16.51 19.57 5.98
CA ASP A 4 17.71 18.79 5.72
C ASP A 4 17.44 17.67 4.70
N VAL A 5 18.52 17.03 4.23
CA VAL A 5 18.45 15.95 3.25
C VAL A 5 17.58 14.78 3.72
N GLN A 6 17.65 14.41 4.99
CA GLN A 6 16.89 13.28 5.54
C GLN A 6 15.39 13.60 5.55
N HIS A 7 15.03 14.82 5.93
CA HIS A 7 13.67 15.31 5.91
C HIS A 7 13.11 15.32 4.49
N ALA A 8 13.86 15.87 3.53
CA ALA A 8 13.46 15.90 2.13
C ALA A 8 13.24 14.49 1.55
N GLN A 9 14.18 13.56 1.77
CA GLN A 9 14.05 12.17 1.33
C GLN A 9 12.78 11.52 1.90
N LYS A 10 12.52 11.74 3.21
CA LYS A 10 11.35 11.19 3.89
C LYS A 10 10.06 11.75 3.30
N VAL A 11 9.94 13.05 3.10
CA VAL A 11 8.74 13.68 2.54
C VAL A 11 8.46 13.15 1.14
N ILE A 12 9.47 13.06 0.27
CA ILE A 12 9.31 12.53 -1.09
C ILE A 12 8.86 11.06 -1.07
N ALA A 13 9.44 10.24 -0.19
CA ALA A 13 9.03 8.84 -0.03
C ALA A 13 7.58 8.71 0.46
N GLN A 14 7.19 9.49 1.47
CA GLN A 14 5.83 9.48 2.00
C GLN A 14 4.81 9.99 0.99
N ALA A 15 5.16 10.98 0.17
CA ALA A 15 4.32 11.48 -0.91
C ALA A 15 4.08 10.40 -1.97
N GLU A 16 5.13 9.69 -2.41
CA GLU A 16 4.99 8.57 -3.34
C GLU A 16 4.07 7.46 -2.78
N GLU A 17 4.23 7.12 -1.50
CA GLU A 17 3.39 6.14 -0.82
C GLU A 17 1.93 6.59 -0.71
N ALA A 18 1.71 7.85 -0.33
CA ALA A 18 0.38 8.46 -0.26
C ALA A 18 -0.33 8.42 -1.61
N TRP A 19 0.33 8.89 -2.67
CA TRP A 19 -0.18 8.86 -4.03
C TRP A 19 -0.63 7.46 -4.43
N PHE A 20 0.24 6.47 -4.23
CA PHE A 20 -0.02 5.11 -4.68
C PHE A 20 -1.20 4.46 -3.94
N ILE A 21 -1.31 4.70 -2.63
CA ILE A 21 -2.42 4.22 -1.79
C ILE A 21 -3.73 4.90 -2.19
N LEU A 22 -3.73 6.23 -2.31
CA LEU A 22 -4.92 7.00 -2.69
C LEU A 22 -5.43 6.59 -4.07
N GLN A 23 -4.55 6.41 -5.06
CA GLN A 23 -4.93 5.95 -6.39
C GLN A 23 -5.53 4.54 -6.36
N GLY A 24 -5.02 3.65 -5.50
CA GLY A 24 -5.55 2.31 -5.30
C GLY A 24 -6.94 2.33 -4.64
N MET A 25 -7.07 3.07 -3.53
CA MET A 25 -8.31 3.14 -2.74
C MET A 25 -9.43 3.89 -3.46
N ALA A 26 -9.11 4.93 -4.24
CA ALA A 26 -10.07 5.64 -5.06
C ALA A 26 -10.82 4.70 -6.02
N ARG A 27 -10.17 3.62 -6.47
CA ARG A 27 -10.72 2.59 -7.35
C ARG A 27 -11.28 1.37 -6.59
N ALA A 28 -10.84 1.10 -5.35
CA ALA A 28 -11.08 -0.14 -4.63
C ALA A 28 -12.28 -0.15 -3.65
N GLN A 29 -12.98 0.97 -3.42
CA GLN A 29 -14.09 1.07 -2.44
C GLN A 29 -15.34 0.18 -2.72
N THR A 30 -15.27 -0.86 -3.55
CA THR A 30 -16.38 -1.82 -3.80
C THR A 30 -16.13 -3.28 -3.44
N SER A 31 -15.02 -3.63 -2.79
CA SER A 31 -14.83 -5.00 -2.27
C SER A 31 -15.46 -5.20 -0.89
N GLY A 32 -16.71 -4.74 -0.70
CA GLY A 32 -17.56 -5.26 0.39
C GLY A 32 -17.86 -6.74 0.15
N PRO A 33 -18.20 -7.54 1.18
CA PRO A 33 -18.42 -8.98 1.05
C PRO A 33 -19.51 -9.24 0.00
N GLN A 34 -19.11 -9.72 -1.17
CA GLN A 34 -20.03 -10.02 -2.26
C GLN A 34 -20.71 -11.36 -1.97
N GLY A 35 -21.95 -11.29 -1.49
CA GLY A 35 -22.91 -12.37 -1.73
C GLY A 35 -23.12 -12.57 -3.25
N PRO A 36 -23.70 -13.71 -3.68
CA PRO A 36 -23.79 -14.08 -5.09
C PRO A 36 -24.50 -12.98 -5.90
N LYS A 37 -23.81 -12.40 -6.87
CA LYS A 37 -24.35 -11.33 -7.73
C LYS A 37 -25.02 -11.94 -8.97
N VAL A 38 -26.25 -11.46 -9.22
CA VAL A 38 -26.98 -11.69 -10.48
C VAL A 38 -26.26 -10.93 -11.59
N THR A 39 -25.91 -11.64 -12.66
CA THR A 39 -25.31 -11.10 -13.88
C THR A 39 -26.34 -10.30 -14.67
N THR A 40 -26.28 -8.97 -14.58
CA THR A 40 -26.89 -8.09 -15.58
C THR A 40 -25.79 -7.44 -16.39
N SER A 41 -25.95 -7.45 -17.70
CA SER A 41 -24.93 -7.24 -18.74
C SER A 41 -24.47 -5.79 -18.93
N ASN A 42 -24.64 -4.93 -17.93
CA ASN A 42 -24.08 -3.58 -17.89
C ASN A 42 -23.82 -3.21 -16.43
N THR A 43 -22.67 -3.63 -15.91
CA THR A 43 -22.22 -3.24 -14.57
C THR A 43 -21.97 -1.73 -14.58
N PRO A 44 -22.69 -0.91 -13.78
CA PRO A 44 -22.34 0.49 -13.62
C PRO A 44 -20.90 0.57 -13.12
N GLY A 45 -20.07 1.36 -13.80
CA GLY A 45 -18.68 1.57 -13.38
C GLY A 45 -18.66 2.01 -11.92
N THR A 46 -17.78 1.40 -11.12
CA THR A 46 -17.62 1.72 -9.70
C THR A 46 -17.47 3.23 -9.53
N PRO A 47 -18.26 3.89 -8.66
CA PRO A 47 -18.11 5.32 -8.41
C PRO A 47 -16.72 5.61 -7.84
N LEU A 48 -15.99 6.48 -8.53
CA LEU A 48 -14.66 6.94 -8.13
C LEU A 48 -14.77 7.83 -6.89
N ASN A 49 -13.95 7.56 -5.87
CA ASN A 49 -13.82 8.51 -4.75
C ASN A 49 -13.02 9.73 -5.23
N LEU A 50 -13.74 10.78 -5.65
CA LEU A 50 -13.15 11.99 -6.25
C LEU A 50 -12.16 12.66 -5.29
N THR A 51 -12.46 12.76 -4.00
CA THR A 51 -11.55 13.36 -3.02
C THR A 51 -10.19 12.63 -2.94
N MET A 52 -10.21 11.30 -2.92
CA MET A 52 -8.96 10.51 -2.93
C MET A 52 -8.24 10.61 -4.28
N HIS A 53 -9.00 10.63 -5.38
CA HIS A 53 -8.44 10.75 -6.72
C HIS A 53 -7.75 12.09 -6.94
N ASP A 54 -8.43 13.19 -6.62
CA ASP A 54 -7.93 14.56 -6.80
C ASP A 54 -6.65 14.77 -5.97
N LEU A 55 -6.66 14.33 -4.70
CA LEU A 55 -5.45 14.41 -3.87
C LEU A 55 -4.29 13.56 -4.42
N ALA A 56 -4.57 12.40 -5.03
CA ALA A 56 -3.53 11.63 -5.71
C ALA A 56 -3.00 12.39 -6.93
N VAL A 57 -3.86 13.00 -7.74
CA VAL A 57 -3.45 13.81 -8.90
C VAL A 57 -2.57 14.98 -8.45
N ASP A 58 -2.96 15.69 -7.40
CA ASP A 58 -2.18 16.79 -6.85
C ASP A 58 -0.77 16.34 -6.41
N ILE A 59 -0.67 15.22 -5.67
CA ILE A 59 0.63 14.69 -5.25
C ILE A 59 1.50 14.33 -6.45
N ALA A 60 0.92 13.69 -7.47
CA ALA A 60 1.63 13.31 -8.68
C ALA A 60 2.16 14.54 -9.43
N ALA A 61 1.33 15.57 -9.59
CA ALA A 61 1.70 16.81 -10.26
C ALA A 61 2.85 17.52 -9.52
N THR A 62 2.77 17.63 -8.19
CA THR A 62 3.82 18.27 -7.38
C THR A 62 5.14 17.49 -7.43
N LEU A 63 5.09 16.15 -7.46
CA LEU A 63 6.29 15.32 -7.65
C LEU A 63 6.90 15.52 -9.05
N GLN A 64 6.05 15.61 -10.09
CA GLN A 64 6.48 15.86 -11.47
C GLN A 64 7.14 17.23 -11.62
N GLU A 65 6.53 18.28 -11.05
CA GLU A 65 7.07 19.64 -11.05
C GLU A 65 8.46 19.67 -10.43
N LEU A 66 8.63 19.05 -9.26
CA LEU A 66 9.93 18.93 -8.61
C LEU A 66 10.96 18.21 -9.49
N ALA A 67 10.56 17.12 -10.14
CA ALA A 67 11.45 16.35 -11.00
C ALA A 67 11.86 17.12 -12.26
N LEU A 68 10.95 17.89 -12.85
CA LEU A 68 11.23 18.73 -14.02
C LEU A 68 12.17 19.89 -13.67
N ASP A 69 11.94 20.58 -12.57
CA ASP A 69 12.84 21.65 -12.10
C ASP A 69 14.25 21.12 -11.79
N LEU A 70 14.34 19.91 -11.21
CA LEU A 70 15.63 19.24 -11.00
C LEU A 70 16.29 18.79 -12.32
N ALA A 71 15.51 18.36 -13.31
CA ALA A 71 16.01 17.99 -14.63
C ALA A 71 16.62 19.20 -15.35
N GLU A 72 15.95 20.35 -15.29
CA GLU A 72 16.49 21.62 -15.82
C GLU A 72 17.79 22.02 -15.12
N ALA A 73 17.85 21.88 -13.79
CA ALA A 73 19.02 22.26 -13.01
C ALA A 73 20.23 21.33 -13.17
N THR A 74 19.99 20.05 -13.47
CA THR A 74 21.05 19.04 -13.61
C THR A 74 21.43 18.77 -15.07
N GLY A 75 20.55 19.10 -16.01
CA GLY A 75 20.69 18.72 -17.42
C GLY A 75 20.39 17.25 -17.71
N GLU A 76 19.95 16.47 -16.72
CA GLU A 76 19.62 15.05 -16.85
C GLU A 76 18.10 14.85 -16.80
N TRP A 77 17.52 14.14 -17.76
CA TRP A 77 16.08 13.87 -17.76
C TRP A 77 15.71 12.60 -16.99
N PRO A 78 14.58 12.57 -16.25
CA PRO A 78 14.10 11.36 -15.60
C PRO A 78 13.67 10.30 -16.62
N ASP A 79 13.92 9.02 -16.30
CA ASP A 79 13.48 7.87 -17.12
C ASP A 79 11.95 7.77 -17.22
N GLY A 80 11.22 8.38 -16.28
CA GLY A 80 9.76 8.43 -16.26
C GLY A 80 9.25 9.59 -15.41
N LEU A 81 8.18 10.22 -15.89
CA LEU A 81 7.47 11.31 -15.21
C LEU A 81 6.18 10.85 -14.55
N ASP A 82 5.95 9.55 -14.38
CA ASP A 82 4.92 9.12 -13.43
C ASP A 82 5.37 9.46 -11.99
N ALA A 83 4.45 9.45 -11.03
CA ALA A 83 4.78 9.86 -9.66
C ALA A 83 5.91 9.01 -9.03
N THR A 84 6.01 7.73 -9.39
CA THR A 84 7.11 6.85 -8.95
C THR A 84 8.45 7.24 -9.56
N GLY A 85 8.51 7.45 -10.88
CA GLY A 85 9.72 7.90 -11.57
C GLY A 85 10.17 9.27 -11.08
N ALA A 86 9.24 10.22 -10.99
CA ALA A 86 9.49 11.56 -10.48
C ALA A 86 10.00 11.55 -9.02
N ALA A 87 9.40 10.76 -8.14
CA ALA A 87 9.87 10.63 -6.75
C ALA A 87 11.26 9.96 -6.67
N ALA A 88 11.52 8.94 -7.48
CA ALA A 88 12.84 8.31 -7.53
C ALA A 88 13.92 9.28 -8.01
N TYR A 89 13.61 10.06 -9.05
CA TYR A 89 14.49 11.08 -9.59
C TYR A 89 14.75 12.21 -8.57
N ALA A 90 13.72 12.73 -7.92
CA ALA A 90 13.86 13.74 -6.88
C ALA A 90 14.71 13.26 -5.69
N ARG A 91 14.59 11.98 -5.29
CA ARG A 91 15.45 11.39 -4.25
C ARG A 91 16.91 11.27 -4.69
N LYS A 92 17.18 10.93 -5.96
CA LYS A 92 18.55 10.87 -6.51
C LYS A 92 19.25 12.23 -6.38
N TRP A 93 18.52 13.32 -6.61
CA TRP A 93 19.04 14.69 -6.61
C TRP A 93 18.65 15.51 -5.38
N VAL A 94 18.32 14.85 -4.26
CA VAL A 94 17.80 15.54 -3.06
C VAL A 94 18.72 16.63 -2.51
N GLU A 95 20.03 16.48 -2.65
CA GLU A 95 21.01 17.49 -2.24
C GLU A 95 20.88 18.81 -3.02
N ARG A 96 20.34 18.77 -4.25
CA ARG A 96 20.09 19.95 -5.08
C ARG A 96 18.79 20.68 -4.72
N ILE A 97 17.97 20.09 -3.85
CA ILE A 97 16.77 20.73 -3.31
C ILE A 97 17.14 21.65 -2.14
N ILE A 98 18.05 21.20 -1.29
CA ILE A 98 18.39 21.87 -0.04
C ILE A 98 19.06 23.23 -0.30
N GLY A 99 18.58 24.28 0.36
CA GLY A 99 19.09 25.63 0.21
C GLY A 99 18.61 26.36 -1.05
N HIS A 100 17.69 25.77 -1.82
CA HIS A 100 17.04 26.41 -2.96
C HIS A 100 15.58 26.75 -2.62
N GLU A 101 15.29 28.03 -2.39
CA GLU A 101 14.01 28.51 -1.85
C GLU A 101 12.78 27.95 -2.59
N GLY A 102 12.78 27.99 -3.94
CA GLY A 102 11.66 27.46 -4.73
C GLY A 102 11.45 25.94 -4.58
N ARG A 103 12.51 25.15 -4.36
CA ARG A 103 12.38 23.68 -4.24
C ARG A 103 11.97 23.28 -2.82
N GLU A 104 12.39 24.05 -1.82
CA GLU A 104 11.96 23.88 -0.44
C GLU A 104 10.46 24.17 -0.27
N ASP A 105 9.92 25.12 -1.01
CA ASP A 105 8.48 25.39 -1.06
C ASP A 105 7.71 24.20 -1.67
N VAL A 106 8.20 23.61 -2.76
CA VAL A 106 7.60 22.40 -3.34
C VAL A 106 7.63 21.23 -2.34
N LEU A 107 8.71 21.05 -1.58
CA LEU A 107 8.76 20.06 -0.49
C LEU A 107 7.74 20.34 0.62
N ARG A 108 7.51 21.61 0.97
CA ARG A 108 6.49 21.99 1.96
C ARG A 108 5.10 21.63 1.46
N THR A 109 4.79 21.95 0.21
CA THR A 109 3.55 21.55 -0.47
C THR A 109 3.37 20.03 -0.47
N LEU A 110 4.40 19.25 -0.78
CA LEU A 110 4.35 17.78 -0.68
C LEU A 110 4.05 17.30 0.74
N SER A 111 4.67 17.92 1.75
CA SER A 111 4.41 17.61 3.16
C SER A 111 2.95 17.88 3.54
N GLU A 112 2.38 18.99 3.09
CA GLU A 112 0.95 19.31 3.29
C GLU A 112 0.03 18.31 2.61
N HIS A 113 0.35 17.87 1.39
CA HIS A 113 -0.39 16.79 0.73
C HIS A 113 -0.31 15.48 1.50
N VAL A 114 0.86 15.10 2.04
CA VAL A 114 1.04 13.91 2.87
C VAL A 114 0.20 13.99 4.16
N GLN A 115 0.14 15.16 4.79
CA GLN A 115 -0.72 15.38 5.97
C GLN A 115 -2.20 15.24 5.62
N ARG A 116 -2.64 15.84 4.51
CA ARG A 116 -4.02 15.67 4.00
C ARG A 116 -4.32 14.21 3.67
N ALA A 117 -3.39 13.51 3.03
CA ALA A 117 -3.53 12.09 2.73
C ALA A 117 -3.65 11.27 4.03
N THR A 118 -2.84 11.60 5.03
CA THR A 118 -2.92 10.97 6.36
C THR A 118 -4.30 11.18 6.99
N ALA A 119 -4.87 12.38 6.90
CA ALA A 119 -6.20 12.67 7.41
C ALA A 119 -7.31 11.92 6.63
N VAL A 120 -7.24 11.90 5.29
CA VAL A 120 -8.21 11.20 4.43
C VAL A 120 -8.16 9.69 4.63
N LEU A 121 -6.96 9.14 4.79
CA LEU A 121 -6.76 7.71 5.04
C LEU A 121 -7.02 7.33 6.51
N GLY A 122 -7.02 8.31 7.43
CA GLY A 122 -7.08 8.08 8.87
C GLY A 122 -5.79 7.50 9.46
N MET A 123 -4.69 7.49 8.69
CA MET A 123 -3.42 6.88 9.06
C MET A 123 -2.25 7.31 8.19
N HIS A 124 -1.02 7.05 8.66
CA HIS A 124 0.15 7.30 7.85
C HIS A 124 0.27 6.28 6.71
N PRO A 125 0.39 6.75 5.45
CA PRO A 125 0.62 5.87 4.32
C PRO A 125 1.94 5.14 4.51
N ARG A 126 1.92 3.80 4.40
CA ARG A 126 3.09 2.93 4.47
C ARG A 126 2.89 1.75 3.53
N ARG A 127 3.98 1.34 2.88
CA ARG A 127 4.02 0.11 2.08
C ARG A 127 5.21 -0.75 2.49
N THR A 128 5.09 -2.06 2.34
CA THR A 128 6.21 -2.99 2.54
C THR A 128 6.54 -3.64 1.21
N ARG A 129 7.81 -3.56 0.78
CA ARG A 129 8.25 -4.23 -0.45
C ARG A 129 8.11 -5.73 -0.31
N VAL A 130 7.60 -6.35 -1.36
CA VAL A 130 7.57 -7.80 -1.52
C VAL A 130 8.88 -8.23 -2.19
N PRO A 131 9.65 -9.21 -1.66
CA PRO A 131 10.89 -9.67 -2.26
C PRO A 131 10.71 -10.22 -3.67
N GLU A 132 9.58 -10.89 -3.93
CA GLU A 132 9.28 -11.49 -5.22
C GLU A 132 8.63 -10.47 -6.18
N PRO A 133 9.18 -10.28 -7.39
CA PRO A 133 8.55 -9.43 -8.38
C PRO A 133 7.21 -10.01 -8.83
N CYS A 134 6.37 -9.14 -9.40
CA CYS A 134 5.11 -9.54 -10.03
C CYS A 134 5.40 -10.46 -11.21
N GLU A 135 4.41 -11.22 -11.66
CA GLU A 135 4.49 -11.99 -12.91
C GLU A 135 4.89 -11.10 -14.11
N CYS A 136 4.59 -9.80 -14.05
CA CYS A 136 5.02 -8.81 -15.04
C CYS A 136 6.44 -8.26 -14.83
N GLY A 137 7.23 -8.83 -13.93
CA GLY A 137 8.60 -8.40 -13.59
C GLY A 137 8.70 -7.13 -12.73
N SER A 138 7.58 -6.46 -12.45
CA SER A 138 7.56 -5.22 -11.67
C SER A 138 7.66 -5.47 -10.17
N GLU A 139 8.26 -4.53 -9.44
CA GLU A 139 8.27 -4.55 -7.97
C GLU A 139 6.86 -4.53 -7.39
N GLN A 140 6.69 -5.23 -6.27
CA GLN A 140 5.42 -5.40 -5.58
C GLN A 140 5.48 -4.89 -4.14
N PHE A 141 4.34 -4.46 -3.62
CA PHE A 141 4.23 -3.92 -2.28
C PHE A 141 2.94 -4.36 -1.59
N VAL A 142 3.04 -4.66 -0.29
CA VAL A 142 1.91 -4.88 0.63
C VAL A 142 1.44 -3.56 1.23
N TYR A 143 0.11 -3.40 1.30
CA TYR A 143 -0.57 -2.27 1.94
C TYR A 143 -1.41 -2.77 3.10
N HIS A 144 -1.07 -2.38 4.33
CA HIS A 144 -1.38 -3.21 5.49
C HIS A 144 -2.76 -3.01 6.14
N GLU A 145 -3.49 -1.91 5.90
CA GLU A 145 -4.43 -1.50 6.96
C GLU A 145 -5.90 -1.22 6.58
N HIS A 146 -6.28 -1.05 5.31
CA HIS A 146 -7.71 -0.92 4.94
C HIS A 146 -8.22 -1.90 3.90
N VAL A 147 -7.36 -2.30 2.96
CA VAL A 147 -7.60 -3.44 2.07
C VAL A 147 -6.24 -4.09 1.92
N ALA A 148 -6.06 -5.26 2.54
CA ALA A 148 -4.80 -5.98 2.48
C ALA A 148 -4.64 -6.58 1.07
N TYR A 149 -4.20 -5.77 0.12
CA TYR A 149 -3.85 -6.20 -1.23
C TYR A 149 -2.35 -5.99 -1.48
N VAL A 150 -1.83 -6.78 -2.40
CA VAL A 150 -0.53 -6.56 -3.01
C VAL A 150 -0.75 -5.86 -4.33
N ARG A 151 0.06 -4.84 -4.60
CA ARG A 151 0.01 -4.16 -5.90
C ARG A 151 1.42 -4.01 -6.44
N CYS A 152 1.58 -4.30 -7.73
CA CYS A 152 2.83 -4.07 -8.43
C CYS A 152 2.89 -2.67 -9.06
N LYS A 153 4.10 -2.19 -9.37
CA LYS A 153 4.29 -0.91 -10.09
C LYS A 153 3.51 -0.87 -11.42
N GLY A 154 3.43 -1.99 -12.14
CA GLY A 154 2.63 -2.13 -13.37
C GLY A 154 1.12 -2.08 -13.17
N GLY A 155 0.62 -1.98 -11.94
CA GLY A 155 -0.81 -1.82 -11.64
C GLY A 155 -1.59 -3.11 -11.40
N HIS A 156 -0.98 -4.29 -11.50
CA HIS A 156 -1.61 -5.55 -11.13
C HIS A 156 -1.94 -5.59 -9.64
N LEU A 157 -3.13 -6.08 -9.31
CA LEU A 157 -3.64 -6.27 -7.95
C LEU A 157 -3.67 -7.76 -7.65
N ALA A 158 -3.20 -8.13 -6.48
CA ALA A 158 -3.31 -9.48 -5.94
C ALA A 158 -3.79 -9.43 -4.49
N SER A 159 -4.40 -10.52 -4.01
CA SER A 159 -4.79 -10.59 -2.60
C SER A 159 -3.54 -10.71 -1.72
N LEU A 160 -3.57 -10.16 -0.49
CA LEU A 160 -2.48 -10.43 0.45
C LEU A 160 -2.40 -11.92 0.83
N ALA A 161 -3.51 -12.67 0.75
CA ALA A 161 -3.51 -14.10 0.98
C ALA A 161 -2.61 -14.84 -0.04
N ASP A 162 -2.63 -14.43 -1.30
CA ASP A 162 -1.77 -15.02 -2.34
C ASP A 162 -0.28 -14.72 -2.15
N HIS A 163 0.01 -13.70 -1.34
CA HIS A 163 1.34 -13.21 -1.04
C HIS A 163 1.64 -13.21 0.46
N ALA A 164 1.02 -14.09 1.24
CA ALA A 164 1.14 -14.06 2.69
C ALA A 164 2.59 -14.23 3.19
N TYR A 165 3.41 -14.95 2.42
CA TYR A 165 4.84 -15.12 2.64
C TYR A 165 5.68 -13.93 2.21
N ALA A 166 5.13 -13.08 1.34
CA ALA A 166 5.88 -12.20 0.49
C ALA A 166 6.31 -10.91 1.21
N ALA A 167 6.11 -10.75 2.51
CA ALA A 167 6.73 -9.66 3.29
C ALA A 167 7.63 -10.17 4.42
N GLY A 168 7.94 -11.48 4.44
CA GLY A 168 8.61 -12.12 5.59
C GLY A 168 7.74 -12.15 6.84
N ALA A 169 6.44 -11.84 6.72
CA ALA A 169 5.49 -11.95 7.80
C ALA A 169 5.16 -13.43 8.03
N GLY A 170 5.94 -14.12 8.87
CA GLY A 170 5.61 -15.49 9.28
C GLY A 170 4.24 -15.58 9.99
N HIS A 171 3.75 -14.45 10.50
CA HIS A 171 2.49 -14.38 11.23
C HIS A 171 1.75 -13.07 10.97
N PHE A 172 0.42 -13.13 10.99
CA PHE A 172 -0.49 -12.00 11.02
C PHE A 172 -1.11 -11.85 12.40
N THR A 173 -1.49 -10.63 12.76
CA THR A 173 -2.44 -10.44 13.87
C THR A 173 -3.82 -10.96 13.51
N ILE A 174 -4.66 -11.27 14.51
CA ILE A 174 -6.05 -11.70 14.28
C ILE A 174 -6.81 -10.71 13.38
N GLY A 175 -6.68 -9.40 13.63
CA GLY A 175 -7.34 -8.38 12.84
C GLY A 175 -6.82 -8.29 11.39
N GLN A 176 -5.53 -8.56 11.16
CA GLN A 176 -4.99 -8.67 9.79
C GLN A 176 -5.55 -9.90 9.08
N ALA A 177 -5.53 -11.07 9.72
CA ALA A 177 -6.11 -12.29 9.15
C ALA A 177 -7.61 -12.14 8.84
N ALA A 178 -8.37 -11.47 9.72
CA ALA A 178 -9.78 -11.16 9.54
C ALA A 178 -10.03 -10.36 8.26
N ARG A 179 -9.23 -9.30 8.04
CA ARG A 179 -9.30 -8.48 6.82
C ARG A 179 -8.92 -9.25 5.57
N ILE A 180 -7.84 -10.04 5.63
CA ILE A 180 -7.37 -10.85 4.48
C ILE A 180 -8.46 -11.84 4.04
N LEU A 181 -9.11 -12.48 5.00
CA LEU A 181 -10.14 -13.48 4.76
C LEU A 181 -11.55 -12.88 4.55
N GLY A 182 -11.72 -11.56 4.72
CA GLY A 182 -13.03 -10.90 4.60
C GLY A 182 -14.05 -11.31 5.68
N ILE A 183 -13.58 -11.65 6.88
CA ILE A 183 -14.40 -12.14 8.00
C ILE A 183 -14.15 -11.32 9.27
N SER A 184 -14.98 -11.52 10.31
CA SER A 184 -14.78 -10.84 11.61
C SER A 184 -13.64 -11.47 12.44
N ASP A 185 -13.00 -10.69 13.30
CA ASP A 185 -12.02 -11.17 14.30
C ASP A 185 -12.56 -12.31 15.16
N ARG A 186 -13.86 -12.26 15.50
CA ARG A 186 -14.55 -13.32 16.23
C ARG A 186 -14.65 -14.61 15.41
N THR A 187 -14.81 -14.51 14.10
CA THR A 187 -14.81 -15.65 13.18
C THR A 187 -13.40 -16.25 13.08
N VAL A 188 -12.36 -15.42 12.94
CA VAL A 188 -10.96 -15.89 12.97
C VAL A 188 -10.66 -16.64 14.27
N GLY A 189 -11.07 -16.10 15.42
CA GLY A 189 -10.92 -16.77 16.71
C GLY A 189 -11.59 -18.15 16.76
N ARG A 190 -12.76 -18.31 16.15
CA ARG A 190 -13.46 -19.60 16.03
C ARG A 190 -12.76 -20.57 15.07
N LEU A 191 -12.17 -20.07 13.98
CA LEU A 191 -11.39 -20.88 13.05
C LEU A 191 -10.13 -21.42 13.71
N LEU A 192 -9.46 -20.61 14.56
CA LEU A 192 -8.34 -21.08 15.39
C LEU A 192 -8.78 -22.18 16.39
N GLU A 193 -9.92 -22.01 17.07
CA GLU A 193 -10.45 -23.02 18.01
C GLU A 193 -10.82 -24.34 17.33
N ARG A 194 -11.31 -24.25 16.08
CA ARG A 194 -11.69 -25.42 15.27
C ARG A 194 -10.49 -26.09 14.59
N GLY A 195 -9.31 -25.45 14.59
CA GLY A 195 -8.13 -25.93 13.87
C GLY A 195 -8.15 -25.68 12.36
N ASP A 196 -9.12 -24.89 11.86
CA ASP A 196 -9.20 -24.49 10.45
C ASP A 196 -8.12 -23.44 10.10
N LEU A 197 -7.65 -22.69 11.09
CA LEU A 197 -6.49 -21.81 11.03
C LEU A 197 -5.51 -22.17 12.13
N TRP A 198 -4.22 -21.95 11.89
CA TRP A 198 -3.15 -22.16 12.86
C TRP A 198 -2.64 -20.84 13.43
N GLY A 199 -2.32 -20.85 14.72
CA GLY A 199 -1.84 -19.69 15.45
C GLY A 199 -2.15 -19.78 16.93
N ALA A 200 -1.99 -18.66 17.64
CA ALA A 200 -2.31 -18.60 19.07
C ALA A 200 -3.25 -17.44 19.36
N ARG A 201 -4.31 -17.71 20.14
CA ARG A 201 -5.06 -16.63 20.77
C ARG A 201 -4.18 -15.97 21.81
N GLY A 202 -4.14 -14.65 21.78
CA GLY A 202 -3.44 -13.86 22.78
C GLY A 202 -4.03 -14.14 24.17
N SER A 203 -3.16 -14.36 25.16
CA SER A 203 -3.54 -14.52 26.57
C SER A 203 -2.74 -13.54 27.43
N GLY A 204 -3.34 -13.04 28.52
CA GLY A 204 -2.65 -12.19 29.50
C GLY A 204 -2.05 -10.91 28.92
N GLY A 205 -2.74 -10.23 28.00
CA GLY A 205 -2.28 -8.98 27.39
C GLY A 205 -1.36 -9.15 26.17
N ARG A 206 -0.97 -10.38 25.80
CA ARG A 206 -0.28 -10.63 24.52
C ARG A 206 -1.26 -10.57 23.35
N ARG A 207 -0.84 -10.00 22.21
CA ARG A 207 -1.64 -9.99 20.98
C ARG A 207 -1.61 -11.40 20.36
N GLY A 208 -2.79 -11.89 19.96
CA GLY A 208 -2.89 -13.17 19.25
C GLY A 208 -2.36 -13.07 17.83
N TYR A 209 -1.91 -14.20 17.29
CA TYR A 209 -1.38 -14.30 15.95
C TYR A 209 -2.01 -15.48 15.20
N VAL A 210 -1.97 -15.39 13.87
CA VAL A 210 -2.36 -16.42 12.91
C VAL A 210 -1.19 -16.61 11.97
N ASP A 211 -0.79 -17.84 11.71
CA ASP A 211 0.27 -18.12 10.75
C ASP A 211 -0.14 -17.78 9.31
N ALA A 212 0.81 -17.21 8.59
CA ALA A 212 0.58 -16.70 7.24
C ALA A 212 0.28 -17.81 6.23
N ALA A 213 0.95 -18.97 6.35
CA ALA A 213 0.71 -20.15 5.50
C ALA A 213 -0.71 -20.67 5.65
N SER A 214 -1.17 -20.72 6.89
CA SER A 214 -2.51 -21.17 7.26
C SER A 214 -3.59 -20.29 6.66
N VAL A 215 -3.40 -18.96 6.69
CA VAL A 215 -4.32 -18.00 6.07
C VAL A 215 -4.37 -18.19 4.55
N THR A 216 -3.22 -18.40 3.88
CA THR A 216 -3.18 -18.68 2.44
C THR A 216 -3.87 -19.97 2.08
N ALA A 217 -3.59 -21.06 2.80
CA ALA A 217 -4.19 -22.37 2.54
C ALA A 217 -5.72 -22.29 2.65
N PHE A 218 -6.21 -21.68 3.74
CA PHE A 218 -7.64 -21.47 3.97
C PHE A 218 -8.28 -20.60 2.87
N HIS A 219 -7.63 -19.50 2.48
CA HIS A 219 -8.13 -18.62 1.42
C HIS A 219 -8.27 -19.33 0.06
N ARG A 220 -7.33 -20.23 -0.26
CA ARG A 220 -7.32 -21.01 -1.50
C ARG A 220 -8.26 -22.23 -1.46
N GLY A 221 -9.01 -22.41 -0.37
CA GLY A 221 -9.85 -23.60 -0.17
C GLY A 221 -9.05 -24.90 -0.08
N LEU A 222 -7.75 -24.80 0.19
CA LEU A 222 -6.89 -25.94 0.37
C LEU A 222 -7.06 -26.41 1.82
N ALA A 223 -7.26 -27.72 2.00
CA ALA A 223 -7.06 -28.32 3.31
C ALA A 223 -5.63 -27.96 3.76
N HIS A 224 -5.49 -27.53 5.01
CA HIS A 224 -4.18 -27.26 5.56
C HIS A 224 -3.28 -28.48 5.29
N PRO A 225 -2.05 -28.31 4.77
CA PRO A 225 -1.10 -29.40 4.78
C PRO A 225 -0.85 -29.73 6.24
N ALA A 226 -1.57 -30.74 6.73
CA ALA A 226 -1.23 -31.38 7.96
C ALA A 226 0.13 -32.03 7.71
N HIS A 227 1.18 -31.50 8.34
CA HIS A 227 2.22 -32.39 8.84
C HIS A 227 1.48 -33.41 9.74
N ALA A 228 1.47 -34.73 9.54
CA ALA A 228 2.52 -35.62 9.02
C ALA A 228 3.86 -35.28 9.65
N GLY A 229 3.94 -35.45 10.97
CA GLY A 229 5.13 -35.23 11.79
C GLY A 229 4.79 -34.61 13.13
#